data_AF-A0A7C7VGZ0-F1
#
_entry.id   AF-A0A7C7VGZ0-F1
#
_cell.length_a   1.000
_cell.length_b   1.000
_cell.length_c   1.000
_cell.angle_alpha   90.00
_cell.angle_beta   90.00
_cell.angle_gamma   90.00
#
_symmetry.space_group_name_H-M   'P 1'
#
loop_
_entity.id
_entity.type
_entity.pdbx_description
1 polymer ?
#
loop_
_entity_poly.entity_id
_entity_poly.type
_entity_poly.pdbx_seq_one_letter_code
_entity_poly.pdbx_strand_id
1 'polypeptide(L)' 'MKRWWTLLLGAFLLAGCGPAVSEEELGEVIHEVPEIAGADEPFPIPQIEAPSDEQQGTPEEDEGRHEPEEWDDVG' A
#
# COMPACT_ATOMS: atom_id res chain seq x y z
N MET A 1 -4.73 54.39 2.19
CA MET A 1 -4.66 53.45 1.04
C MET A 1 -4.38 52.00 1.46
N LYS A 2 -3.44 51.70 2.37
CA LYS A 2 -3.11 50.31 2.79
C LYS A 2 -4.23 49.49 3.46
N ARG A 3 -5.19 50.14 4.11
CA ARG A 3 -6.30 49.46 4.84
C ARG A 3 -7.34 48.80 3.93
N TRP A 4 -7.47 49.26 2.69
CA TRP A 4 -8.42 48.68 1.73
C TRP A 4 -7.84 47.45 1.03
N TRP A 5 -6.51 47.37 0.93
CA TRP A 5 -5.83 46.24 0.32
C TRP A 5 -6.03 44.94 1.11
N THR A 6 -5.98 45.02 2.43
CA THR A 6 -6.22 43.86 3.32
C THR A 6 -7.65 43.36 3.25
N LEU A 7 -8.63 44.24 3.08
CA LEU A 7 -10.04 43.84 2.92
C LEU A 7 -10.28 43.15 1.57
N LEU A 8 -9.69 43.67 0.49
CA LEU A 8 -9.77 43.03 -0.83
C LEU A 8 -9.10 41.66 -0.85
N LEU A 9 -7.92 41.52 -0.22
CA LEU A 9 -7.22 40.24 -0.14
C LEU A 9 -8.02 39.21 0.66
N GLY A 10 -8.63 39.62 1.78
CA GLY A 10 -9.48 38.75 2.59
C GLY A 10 -10.74 38.29 1.85
N ALA A 11 -11.39 39.19 1.11
CA ALA A 11 -12.54 38.85 0.28
C ALA A 11 -12.18 37.86 -0.85
N PHE A 12 -11.00 38.02 -1.45
CA PHE A 12 -10.52 37.12 -2.51
C PHE A 12 -10.20 35.71 -2.00
N LEU A 13 -9.65 35.61 -0.78
CA LEU A 13 -9.39 34.33 -0.13
C LEU A 13 -10.68 33.60 0.28
N LEU A 14 -11.70 34.35 0.73
CA LEU A 14 -13.01 33.81 1.09
C LEU A 14 -13.84 33.36 -0.13
N ALA A 15 -13.59 33.93 -1.31
CA ALA A 15 -14.27 33.54 -2.54
C ALA A 15 -13.82 32.17 -3.10
N GLY A 16 -12.83 31.53 -2.47
CA GLY A 16 -12.26 30.28 -2.94
C GLY A 16 -11.31 30.50 -4.11
N CYS A 17 -10.01 30.21 -3.91
CA CYS A 17 -8.98 30.28 -4.95
C CYS A 17 -8.90 28.98 -5.79
N GLY A 18 -10.04 28.31 -5.97
CA GLY A 18 -10.12 27.02 -6.66
C GLY A 18 -10.81 27.17 -8.01
N PRO A 19 -10.41 26.39 -9.03
CA PRO A 19 -11.23 26.26 -10.23
C PRO A 19 -12.63 25.79 -9.83
N ALA A 20 -13.66 26.35 -10.46
CA ALA A 20 -15.02 25.87 -10.28
C ALA A 20 -15.11 24.49 -10.94
N VAL A 21 -15.13 23.43 -10.12
CA VAL A 21 -15.34 22.06 -10.58
C VAL A 21 -16.84 21.87 -10.76
N SER A 22 -17.28 21.51 -11.96
CA SER A 22 -18.69 21.19 -12.23
C SER A 22 -19.02 19.78 -11.74
N GLU A 23 -20.30 19.51 -11.45
CA GLU A 23 -20.73 18.19 -10.94
C GLU A 23 -20.39 17.05 -11.91
N GLU A 24 -20.38 17.34 -13.21
CA GLU A 24 -19.94 16.43 -14.28
C GLU A 24 -18.44 16.07 -14.23
N GLU A 25 -17.59 16.92 -13.63
CA GLU A 25 -16.16 16.66 -13.44
C GLU A 25 -15.87 15.83 -12.19
N LEU A 26 -16.84 15.71 -11.28
CA LEU A 26 -16.71 14.93 -10.03
C LEU A 26 -16.76 13.42 -10.28
N GLY A 27 -17.12 12.99 -11.49
CA GLY A 27 -17.29 11.58 -11.84
C GLY A 27 -18.53 10.96 -11.19
N GLU A 28 -18.77 9.69 -11.48
CA GLU A 28 -19.89 8.94 -10.93
C GLU A 28 -19.51 8.35 -9.56
N VAL A 29 -20.28 8.68 -8.53
CA VAL A 29 -20.14 8.02 -7.22
C VAL A 29 -20.87 6.70 -7.28
N ILE A 30 -20.11 5.61 -7.41
CA ILE A 30 -20.67 4.26 -7.37
C ILE A 30 -20.98 3.91 -5.90
N HIS A 31 -22.27 3.82 -5.58
CA HIS A 31 -22.75 3.47 -4.24
C HIS A 31 -22.92 1.96 -4.02
N GLU A 32 -22.93 1.18 -5.10
CA GLU A 32 -23.16 -0.26 -5.09
C GLU A 32 -21.90 -1.00 -5.51
N VAL A 33 -21.55 -2.07 -4.81
CA VAL A 33 -20.39 -2.88 -5.19
C VAL A 33 -20.70 -3.57 -6.52
N PRO A 34 -19.92 -3.35 -7.59
CA PRO A 34 -20.18 -4.00 -8.86
C PRO A 34 -19.98 -5.51 -8.74
N GLU A 35 -20.89 -6.30 -9.30
CA GLU A 35 -20.73 -7.74 -9.41
C GLU A 35 -19.59 -8.06 -10.39
N ILE A 36 -18.52 -8.66 -9.89
CA ILE A 36 -17.38 -9.09 -10.71
C ILE A 36 -17.53 -10.59 -10.95
N ALA A 37 -17.56 -11.00 -12.22
CA ALA A 37 -17.61 -12.42 -12.58
C ALA A 37 -16.41 -13.17 -11.98
N GLY A 38 -16.67 -14.28 -11.28
CA GLY A 38 -15.63 -15.08 -10.63
C GLY A 38 -15.14 -14.52 -9.29
N ALA A 39 -15.77 -13.49 -8.71
CA ALA A 39 -15.41 -12.97 -7.39
C ALA A 39 -15.54 -14.02 -6.27
N ASP A 40 -16.47 -14.96 -6.42
CA ASP A 40 -16.71 -16.05 -5.48
C ASP A 40 -15.89 -17.31 -5.80
N GLU A 41 -15.17 -17.32 -6.92
CA GLU A 41 -14.39 -18.49 -7.34
C GLU A 41 -12.96 -18.41 -6.78
N PRO A 42 -12.44 -19.48 -6.18
CA PRO A 42 -11.04 -19.53 -5.77
C PRO A 42 -10.13 -19.43 -7.00
N PHE A 43 -9.09 -18.59 -6.90
CA PHE A 43 -8.07 -18.50 -7.95
C PHE A 43 -7.39 -19.86 -8.17
N PRO A 44 -7.24 -20.31 -9.43
CA PRO A 44 -6.55 -21.56 -9.72
C PRO A 44 -5.10 -21.47 -9.27
N ILE A 45 -4.67 -22.41 -8.41
CA ILE A 45 -3.28 -22.52 -8.03
C ILE A 45 -2.49 -23.04 -9.24
N PRO A 46 -1.46 -22.33 -9.72
CA PRO A 46 -0.63 -22.85 -10.80
C PRO A 46 0.04 -24.14 -10.36
N GLN A 47 -0.02 -25.17 -11.20
CA GLN A 47 0.74 -26.40 -10.98
C GLN A 47 2.21 -26.09 -11.32
N ILE A 48 2.99 -25.83 -10.28
CA ILE A 48 4.45 -25.78 -10.40
C ILE A 48 4.89 -27.24 -10.43
N GLU A 49 5.50 -27.67 -11.54
CA GLU A 49 6.14 -28.98 -11.60
C GLU A 49 7.13 -29.09 -10.44
N ALA A 50 7.08 -30.22 -9.71
CA ALA A 50 8.03 -30.45 -8.64
C ALA A 50 9.45 -30.31 -9.22
N PRO A 51 10.37 -29.62 -8.54
CA PRO A 51 11.76 -29.58 -8.99
C PRO A 51 12.24 -31.02 -9.09
N SER A 52 12.65 -31.43 -10.29
CA SER A 52 13.24 -32.75 -10.52
C SER A 52 14.37 -32.96 -9.50
N ASP A 53 14.45 -34.16 -8.91
CA ASP A 53 15.44 -34.54 -7.89
C ASP A 53 16.91 -34.30 -8.32
N GLU A 54 17.15 -34.00 -9.59
CA GLU A 54 18.46 -33.62 -10.13
C GLU A 54 18.99 -32.25 -9.64
N GLN A 55 18.19 -31.45 -8.91
CA GLN A 55 18.65 -30.19 -8.32
C GLN A 55 18.89 -30.23 -6.80
N GLN A 56 18.81 -31.39 -6.15
CA GLN A 56 19.34 -31.53 -4.79
C GLN A 56 20.88 -31.61 -4.86
N GLY A 57 21.52 -30.45 -5.02
CA GLY A 57 22.86 -30.27 -4.49
C GLY A 57 22.83 -30.68 -3.01
N THR A 58 23.71 -31.61 -2.64
CA THR A 58 23.89 -32.10 -1.27
C THR A 58 23.82 -30.95 -0.27
N PRO A 59 22.97 -31.03 0.78
CA PRO A 59 23.11 -30.12 1.91
C PRO A 59 24.47 -30.43 2.54
N GLU A 60 25.45 -29.55 2.35
CA GLU A 60 26.61 -29.49 3.23
C GLU A 60 26.03 -29.27 4.64
N GLU A 61 26.17 -30.28 5.50
CA GLU A 61 25.97 -30.16 6.94
C GLU A 61 26.96 -29.12 7.46
N ASP A 62 26.54 -27.86 7.53
CA ASP A 62 27.22 -26.84 8.31
C ASP A 62 27.00 -27.18 9.79
N GLU A 63 27.96 -27.92 10.36
CA GLU A 63 28.13 -28.13 11.80
C GLU A 63 28.46 -26.79 12.49
N GLY A 64 27.54 -25.84 12.46
CA GLY A 64 27.58 -24.62 13.24
C GLY A 64 27.01 -24.88 14.63
N ARG A 65 27.80 -25.48 15.53
CA ARG A 65 27.53 -25.49 16.97
C ARG A 65 27.43 -24.03 17.45
N HIS A 66 26.21 -23.51 17.56
CA HIS A 66 25.96 -22.30 18.33
C HIS A 66 26.05 -22.65 19.81
N GLU A 67 27.21 -22.38 20.41
CA GLU A 67 27.32 -22.31 21.86
C GLU A 67 26.46 -21.12 22.34
N PRO A 68 25.55 -21.31 23.30
CA PRO A 68 24.88 -20.18 23.92
C PRO A 68 25.91 -19.39 24.73
N GLU A 69 26.14 -18.13 24.38
CA GLU A 69 26.86 -17.20 25.24
C GLU A 69 26.06 -17.05 26.55
N GLU A 70 26.59 -17.66 27.61
CA GLU A 70 26.16 -17.49 28.98
C GLU A 70 26.52 -16.06 29.41
N TRP A 71 25.56 -15.15 29.26
CA TRP A 71 25.66 -13.82 29.84
C TRP A 71 25.46 -13.95 31.34
N ASP A 72 26.58 -14.10 32.07
CA ASP A 72 26.65 -13.86 33.51
C ASP A 72 26.23 -12.41 33.78
N ASP A 73 24.94 -12.20 34.06
CA ASP A 73 24.44 -10.91 34.48
C ASP A 73 24.85 -10.66 35.94
N VAL A 74 25.62 -9.59 36.08
CA VAL A 74 26.36 -9.15 37.26
C VAL A 74 25.36 -8.58 38.26
N GLY A 75 25.17 -9.28 39.38
CA GLY A 75 24.42 -8.80 40.55
C GLY A 75 25.22 -7.83 41.43
#